data_AF-A0A955DGJ6-F1
#
_entry.id   AF-A0A955DGJ6-F1
#
_cell.length_a   1.000
_cell.length_b   1.000
_cell.length_c   1.000
_cell.angle_alpha   90.00
_cell.angle_beta   90.00
_cell.angle_gamma   90.00
#
_symmetry.space_group_name_H-M   'P 1'
#
loop_
_entity.id
_entity.type
_entity.pdbx_description
1 polymer ?
#
loop_
_entity_poly.entity_id
_entity_poly.type
_entity_poly.pdbx_seq_one_letter_code
_entity_poly.pdbx_strand_id
1 'polypeptide(L)' 'MDRGPLMEILEEMKGTGKELDLVILGENDPIEIRNVVEVAALQSTQGIRITTKQNYIWIDAAHVSAAWQVRDDL' A
#
# COMPACT_ATOMS: atom_id res chain seq x y z
N MET A 1 8.26 -6.32 -15.20
CA MET A 1 8.73 -5.34 -14.20
C MET A 1 8.21 -5.81 -12.86
N ASP A 2 9.11 -6.17 -11.95
CA ASP A 2 8.74 -6.55 -10.59
C ASP A 2 7.92 -5.41 -9.98
N ARG A 3 6.76 -5.74 -9.40
CA ARG A 3 5.87 -4.76 -8.74
C ARG A 3 6.41 -4.29 -7.38
N GLY A 4 7.72 -4.41 -7.21
CA GLY A 4 8.52 -3.89 -6.13
C GLY A 4 8.19 -4.47 -4.75
N PRO A 5 8.96 -4.04 -3.74
CA PRO A 5 8.77 -4.45 -2.35
C PRO A 5 7.41 -4.04 -1.77
N LEU A 6 6.74 -3.02 -2.34
CA LEU A 6 5.44 -2.55 -1.83
C LEU A 6 4.34 -3.61 -1.97
N MET A 7 4.28 -4.30 -3.11
CA MET A 7 3.26 -5.35 -3.32
C MET A 7 3.43 -6.49 -2.32
N GLU A 8 4.68 -6.91 -2.08
CA GLU A 8 5.01 -7.98 -1.13
C GLU A 8 4.61 -7.59 0.30
N ILE A 9 4.93 -6.38 0.73
CA ILE A 9 4.54 -5.87 2.05
C ILE A 9 3.02 -5.85 2.20
N LEU A 10 2.30 -5.34 1.19
CA LEU A 10 0.83 -5.25 1.23
C LEU A 10 0.16 -6.64 1.23
N GLU A 11 0.75 -7.62 0.54
CA GLU A 11 0.31 -9.02 0.61
C GLU A 11 0.53 -9.62 2.01
N GLU A 12 1.67 -9.37 2.64
CA GLU A 12 1.96 -9.82 4.02
C GLU A 12 1.04 -9.18 5.07
N MET A 13 0.46 -8.02 4.78
CA MET A 13 -0.46 -7.35 5.68
C MET A 13 -1.87 -7.97 5.68
N LYS A 14 -2.23 -8.77 4.67
CA LYS A 14 -3.58 -9.35 4.55
C LYS A 14 -3.95 -10.14 5.79
N GLY A 15 -5.07 -9.76 6.41
CA GLY A 15 -5.58 -10.44 7.61
C GLY A 15 -4.75 -10.23 8.89
N THR A 16 -3.74 -9.37 8.87
CA THR A 16 -2.93 -9.01 10.04
C THR A 16 -3.39 -7.68 10.66
N GLY A 17 -2.91 -7.41 11.88
CA GLY A 17 -3.04 -6.09 12.53
C GLY A 17 -1.94 -5.10 12.16
N LYS A 18 -1.07 -5.43 11.18
CA LYS A 18 0.03 -4.55 10.76
C LYS A 18 -0.53 -3.25 10.19
N GLU A 19 0.18 -2.15 10.46
CA GLU A 19 -0.11 -0.81 9.95
C GLU A 19 1.02 -0.38 9.01
N LEU A 20 0.67 0.28 7.90
CA LEU A 20 1.63 0.81 6.93
C LEU A 20 1.42 2.31 6.78
N ASP A 21 2.46 3.05 7.14
CA ASP A 21 2.58 4.47 6.85
C ASP A 21 3.27 4.66 5.49
N LEU A 22 2.55 5.28 4.55
CA LEU A 22 3.08 5.60 3.22
C LEU A 22 3.13 7.11 3.03
N VAL A 23 4.34 7.64 2.80
CA VAL A 23 4.52 9.00 2.29
C VAL A 23 4.43 8.95 0.77
N ILE A 24 3.27 9.34 0.24
CA ILE A 24 3.12 9.58 -1.19
C ILE A 24 3.65 10.98 -1.47
N LEU A 25 4.50 11.14 -2.49
CA LEU A 25 4.93 12.47 -2.96
C LEU A 25 3.75 13.15 -3.65
N GLY A 26 2.88 13.73 -2.84
CA GLY A 26 1.70 14.51 -3.20
C GLY A 26 1.37 15.43 -2.02
N GLU A 27 0.86 16.62 -2.33
CA GLU A 27 1.08 17.86 -1.56
C GLU A 27 0.63 17.92 -0.09
N ASN A 28 -0.12 16.96 0.46
CA ASN A 28 -0.93 17.26 1.65
C ASN A 28 -0.66 16.40 2.90
N ASP A 29 -0.76 15.07 2.87
CA ASP A 29 -0.67 14.25 4.11
C ASP A 29 -0.25 12.78 3.84
N PRO A 30 0.40 12.09 4.81
CA PRO A 30 0.68 10.66 4.72
C PRO A 30 -0.61 9.85 4.72
N ILE A 31 -0.63 8.76 3.96
CA ILE A 31 -1.77 7.84 3.92
C ILE A 31 -1.45 6.62 4.75
N GLU A 32 -2.32 6.36 5.71
CA GLU A 32 -2.26 5.19 6.56
C GLU A 32 -3.14 4.06 6.02
N ILE A 33 -2.58 2.85 5.97
CA ILE A 33 -3.27 1.65 5.47
C ILE A 33 -3.37 0.61 6.59
N ARG A 34 -4.61 0.22 6.92
CA ARG A 34 -4.92 -0.77 7.96
C ARG A 34 -5.93 -1.80 7.45
N ASN A 35 -5.99 -2.97 8.10
CA ASN A 35 -6.99 -4.00 7.85
C ASN A 35 -7.12 -4.39 6.36
N VAL A 36 -5.98 -4.66 5.70
CA VAL A 36 -5.95 -5.05 4.29
C VAL A 36 -6.68 -6.39 4.09
N VAL A 37 -7.60 -6.40 3.12
CA VAL A 37 -8.43 -7.56 2.75
C VAL A 37 -7.97 -8.13 1.40
N GLU A 38 -7.74 -7.26 0.42
CA GLU A 38 -7.36 -7.65 -0.93
C GLU A 38 -6.35 -6.65 -1.49
N VAL A 39 -5.40 -7.14 -2.27
CA VAL A 39 -4.44 -6.33 -3.01
C VAL A 39 -4.44 -6.84 -4.44
N ALA A 40 -4.65 -5.94 -5.40
CA ALA A 40 -4.72 -6.28 -6.81
C ALA A 40 -3.90 -5.30 -7.64
N ALA A 41 -3.07 -5.85 -8.51
CA ALA A 41 -2.36 -5.03 -9.48
C ALA A 41 -3.24 -4.73 -10.70
N LEU A 42 -3.30 -3.46 -11.09
CA LEU A 42 -4.02 -2.99 -12.25
C LEU A 42 -3.12 -3.14 -13.49
N GLN A 43 -3.57 -3.96 -14.44
CA GLN A 43 -2.74 -4.33 -15.60
C GLN A 43 -2.47 -3.18 -16.58
N SER A 44 -3.33 -2.15 -16.61
CA SER A 44 -3.27 -1.08 -17.61
C SER A 44 -2.51 0.18 -17.18
N THR A 45 -2.28 0.40 -15.88
CA THR A 45 -1.85 1.72 -15.37
C THR A 45 -0.71 1.68 -14.36
N GLN A 46 0.02 0.57 -14.22
CA GLN A 46 0.99 0.38 -13.11
C GLN A 46 0.37 0.62 -11.71
N GLY A 47 -0.95 0.62 -11.61
CA GLY A 47 -1.64 0.93 -10.37
C GLY A 47 -1.74 -0.28 -9.43
N ILE A 48 -1.86 -0.01 -8.14
CA ILE A 48 -2.21 -0.98 -7.11
C ILE A 48 -3.56 -0.56 -6.52
N ARG A 49 -4.51 -1.49 -6.50
CA ARG A 49 -5.76 -1.35 -5.76
C ARG A 49 -5.64 -2.12 -4.46
N ILE A 50 -5.91 -1.45 -3.36
CA ILE A 50 -5.95 -2.02 -2.01
C ILE A 50 -7.38 -1.93 -1.51
N THR A 51 -7.96 -3.07 -1.12
CA THR A 51 -9.25 -3.13 -0.44
C THR A 51 -8.97 -3.32 1.04
N THR A 52 -9.44 -2.41 1.88
CA THR A 52 -9.45 -2.55 3.34
C THR A 52 -10.85 -2.94 3.81
N LYS A 53 -11.04 -3.13 5.12
CA LYS A 53 -12.38 -3.28 5.69
C LYS A 53 -13.21 -1.99 5.61
N GLN A 54 -12.57 -0.84 5.47
CA GLN A 54 -13.18 0.48 5.58
C GLN A 54 -13.37 1.18 4.23
N ASN A 55 -12.48 0.94 3.26
CA ASN A 55 -12.42 1.68 2.01
C ASN A 55 -11.60 0.97 0.93
N TYR A 56 -11.49 1.63 -0.23
CA TYR A 56 -10.61 1.27 -1.33
C TYR A 56 -9.57 2.37 -1.52
N ILE A 57 -8.32 1.97 -1.77
CA ILE A 57 -7.18 2.87 -1.99
C ILE A 57 -6.57 2.52 -3.34
N TRP A 58 -6.33 3.54 -4.17
CA TRP A 58 -5.68 3.39 -5.47
C TRP A 58 -4.37 4.15 -5.47
N ILE A 59 -3.30 3.43 -5.79
CA ILE A 59 -1.95 3.98 -5.86
C ILE A 59 -1.47 3.85 -7.30
N ASP A 60 -1.00 4.94 -7.88
CA ASP A 60 -0.27 4.92 -9.16
C ASP A 60 1.23 4.72 -8.89
N ALA A 61 1.78 3.56 -9.25
CA ALA A 61 3.19 3.26 -8.98
C ALA A 61 4.17 4.13 -9.78
N ALA A 62 3.72 4.92 -10.77
CA ALA A 62 4.58 5.81 -11.55
C ALA A 62 5.11 7.02 -10.74
N HIS A 63 4.44 7.39 -9.63
CA HIS A 63 4.76 8.59 -8.83
C HIS A 63 5.19 8.28 -7.39
N VAL A 64 5.30 7.00 -7.03
CA VAL A 64 5.65 6.58 -5.66
C VAL A 64 7.16 6.37 -5.55
N SER A 65 7.89 7.43 -5.22
CA SER A 65 9.25 7.36 -4.68
C SER A 65 9.19 7.21 -3.16
N ALA A 66 8.66 6.10 -2.65
CA ALA A 66 8.40 5.95 -1.22
C ALA A 66 9.61 5.41 -0.44
N ALA A 67 9.84 6.00 0.74
CA ALA A 67 10.52 5.35 1.87
C ALA A 67 9.44 4.85 2.83
N TRP A 68 9.54 3.60 3.29
CA TRP A 68 8.56 2.97 4.18
C TRP A 68 9.23 2.49 5.47
N GLN A 69 8.49 2.51 6.57
CA GLN A 69 8.88 1.90 7.83
C GLN A 69 7.71 1.00 8.28
N VAL A 70 7.95 -0.31 8.33
CA VAL A 70 7.03 -1.26 8.96
C VAL A 70 7.38 -1.29 10.45
N ARG A 71 6.43 -0.96 11.32
CA ARG A 71 6.56 -1.17 12.76
C ARG A 71 5.83 -2.46 13.12
N ASP A 72 6.55 -3.36 13.79
CA ASP A 72 5.98 -4.55 14.39
C ASP A 72 5.93 -4.28 15.89
N ASP A 73 4.74 -3.94 16.40
CA ASP A 73 4.53 -3.76 17.83
C ASP A 73 4.30 -5.15 18.45
N LEU A 74 5.40 -5.78 18.87
CA LEU A 74 5.40 -6.97 19.75
C LEU A 74 5.08 -6.59 21.19
#